data_AF-A0A958DLC2-F1
#
_entry.id   AF-A0A958DLC2-F1
#
_cell.length_a   1.000
_cell.length_b   1.000
_cell.length_c   1.000
_cell.angle_alpha   90.00
_cell.angle_beta   90.00
_cell.angle_gamma   90.00
#
_symmetry.space_group_name_H-M   'P 1'
#
loop_
_entity.id
_entity.type
_entity.pdbx_description
1 polymer ?
#
loop_
_entity_poly.entity_id
_entity_poly.type
_entity_poly.pdbx_seq_one_letter_code
_entity_poly.pdbx_strand_id
1 'polypeptide(L)'
;VFLRFWSIYTLLLVLSFSLLPYKTPWNLLVFLYGMAILAAAGVLILFHRLGQKPAKILIVILLIGGLGQSLWLSYRANFRDDASPVNPYVYAHTGKDVPALAQQIEALSGVHPEGKSMFIEVVFPGNDYWPLPWYLRDFPRVGWWRSVDMTVPPAPLILLAPAVEYHMLHTLYAIPPPGQRELYVHL
;
A
#
# COMPACT_ATOMS: atom_id res chain seq x y z
N VAL A 1 -3.53 -41.12 -12.00
CA VAL A 1 -2.30 -40.63 -11.33
C VAL A 1 -2.21 -39.11 -11.34
N PHE A 2 -2.34 -38.46 -12.50
CA PHE A 2 -2.29 -36.99 -12.64
C PHE A 2 -3.16 -36.19 -11.64
N LEU A 3 -4.49 -36.41 -11.61
CA LEU A 3 -5.36 -35.65 -10.70
C LEU A 3 -5.04 -35.89 -9.23
N ARG A 4 -4.67 -37.12 -8.85
CA ARG A 4 -4.28 -37.45 -7.47
C ARG A 4 -3.02 -36.69 -7.06
N PHE A 5 -2.02 -36.63 -7.95
CA PHE A 5 -0.81 -35.84 -7.72
C PHE A 5 -1.16 -34.37 -7.49
N TRP A 6 -1.92 -33.74 -8.39
CA TRP A 6 -2.31 -32.33 -8.25
C TRP A 6 -3.16 -32.03 -7.02
N SER A 7 -4.06 -32.95 -6.64
CA SER A 7 -4.84 -32.83 -5.41
C SER A 7 -3.95 -32.86 -4.17
N ILE A 8 -3.03 -33.82 -4.07
CA ILE A 8 -2.10 -33.92 -2.93
C ILE A 8 -1.17 -32.71 -2.90
N TYR A 9 -0.60 -32.34 -4.04
CA TYR A 9 0.25 -31.15 -4.19
C TYR A 9 -0.46 -29.89 -3.70
N THR A 10 -1.67 -29.62 -4.20
CA THR A 10 -2.44 -28.43 -3.83
C THR A 10 -2.79 -28.44 -2.35
N LEU A 11 -3.24 -29.59 -1.82
CA LEU A 11 -3.60 -29.72 -0.42
C LEU A 11 -2.41 -29.47 0.51
N LEU A 12 -1.26 -30.08 0.22
CA LEU A 12 -0.04 -29.89 1.01
C LEU A 12 0.38 -28.42 1.01
N LEU A 13 0.37 -27.75 -0.15
CA LEU A 13 0.74 -26.35 -0.23
C LEU A 13 -0.23 -25.43 0.52
N VAL A 14 -1.55 -25.65 0.38
CA VAL A 14 -2.55 -24.88 1.13
C VAL A 14 -2.29 -25.02 2.63
N LEU A 15 -2.04 -26.23 3.12
CA LEU A 15 -1.76 -26.48 4.53
C LEU A 15 -0.45 -25.81 4.97
N SER A 16 0.64 -26.02 4.24
CA SER A 16 1.94 -25.42 4.55
C SER A 16 1.86 -23.90 4.58
N PHE A 17 1.31 -23.27 3.55
CA PHE A 17 1.18 -21.81 3.48
C PHE A 17 0.13 -21.25 4.45
N SER A 18 -0.85 -22.05 4.91
CA SER A 18 -1.78 -21.64 5.97
C SER A 18 -1.12 -21.67 7.36
N LEU A 19 -0.19 -22.59 7.60
CA LEU A 19 0.51 -22.72 8.88
C LEU A 19 1.64 -21.70 9.07
N LEU A 20 2.26 -21.21 7.99
CA LEU A 20 3.32 -20.20 8.08
C LEU A 20 2.77 -18.86 8.61
N PRO A 21 3.30 -18.29 9.72
CA PRO A 21 2.83 -17.00 10.24
C PRO A 21 3.08 -15.83 9.29
N TYR A 22 4.16 -15.90 8.51
CA TYR A 22 4.53 -14.89 7.53
C TYR A 22 3.62 -14.98 6.29
N LYS A 23 2.68 -14.04 6.16
CA LYS A 23 1.73 -13.96 5.03
C LYS A 23 2.11 -12.80 4.12
N THR A 24 2.43 -13.13 2.88
CA THR A 24 2.59 -12.15 1.80
C THR A 24 1.68 -12.50 0.63
N PRO A 25 1.29 -11.51 -0.21
CA PRO A 25 0.37 -11.74 -1.33
C PRO A 25 0.82 -12.85 -2.29
N TRP A 26 2.13 -12.95 -2.57
CA TRP A 26 2.69 -13.95 -3.49
C TRP A 26 2.62 -15.39 -2.96
N ASN A 27 2.45 -15.60 -1.65
CA ASN A 27 2.28 -16.94 -1.09
C ASN A 27 1.00 -17.63 -1.62
N LEU A 28 -0.03 -16.87 -1.98
CA LEU A 28 -1.27 -17.40 -2.53
C LEU A 28 -1.08 -18.01 -3.93
N LEU A 29 -0.17 -17.44 -4.73
CA LEU A 29 0.04 -17.83 -6.13
C LEU A 29 0.46 -19.30 -6.26
N VAL A 30 1.22 -19.79 -5.28
CA VAL A 30 1.84 -21.12 -5.30
C VAL A 30 0.79 -22.23 -5.32
N PHE A 31 -0.29 -22.10 -4.55
CA PHE A 31 -1.38 -23.08 -4.53
C PHE A 31 -2.57 -22.71 -5.42
N LEU A 32 -2.75 -21.43 -5.77
CA LEU A 32 -3.78 -21.00 -6.73
C LEU A 32 -3.63 -21.68 -8.09
N TYR A 33 -2.39 -21.87 -8.55
CA TYR A 33 -2.11 -22.62 -9.78
C TYR A 33 -2.63 -24.07 -9.74
N GLY A 34 -2.38 -24.78 -8.63
CA GLY A 34 -2.88 -26.14 -8.42
C GLY A 34 -4.40 -26.20 -8.36
N MET A 35 -5.01 -25.24 -7.65
CA MET A 35 -6.48 -25.08 -7.61
C MET A 35 -7.07 -24.84 -9.00
N ALA A 36 -6.43 -24.01 -9.84
CA ALA A 36 -6.90 -23.71 -11.20
C ALA A 36 -6.90 -24.96 -12.10
N ILE A 37 -5.83 -25.79 -12.04
CA ILE A 37 -5.77 -27.06 -12.77
C ILE A 37 -6.89 -28.00 -12.32
N LEU A 38 -7.08 -28.16 -11.01
CA LEU A 38 -8.11 -29.03 -10.44
C LEU A 38 -9.52 -28.52 -10.76
N ALA A 39 -9.74 -27.21 -10.75
CA ALA A 39 -11.00 -26.59 -11.13
C ALA A 39 -11.32 -26.85 -12.61
N ALA A 40 -10.35 -26.67 -13.51
CA ALA A 40 -10.52 -26.97 -14.93
C ALA A 40 -10.87 -28.44 -15.17
N ALA A 41 -10.14 -29.37 -14.52
CA ALA A 41 -10.45 -30.79 -14.58
C ALA A 41 -11.85 -31.11 -14.03
N GLY A 42 -12.24 -30.50 -12.90
CA GLY A 42 -13.56 -30.66 -12.29
C GLY A 42 -14.69 -30.20 -13.21
N VAL A 43 -14.53 -29.03 -13.84
CA VAL A 43 -15.46 -28.49 -14.84
C VAL A 43 -15.58 -29.44 -16.03
N LEU A 44 -14.47 -29.95 -16.56
CA LEU A 44 -14.50 -30.90 -17.68
C LEU A 44 -15.22 -32.20 -17.32
N ILE A 45 -14.94 -32.78 -16.16
CA ILE A 45 -15.61 -34.00 -15.69
C ILE A 45 -17.11 -33.76 -15.53
N LEU A 46 -17.49 -32.63 -14.92
CA LEU A 46 -18.90 -32.26 -14.73
C LEU A 46 -19.61 -32.08 -16.08
N PHE A 47 -18.97 -31.39 -17.02
CA PHE A 47 -19.51 -31.13 -18.35
C PHE A 47 -19.73 -32.41 -19.17
N HIS A 48 -18.88 -33.41 -19.01
CA HIS A 48 -19.05 -34.72 -19.67
C HIS A 48 -20.08 -35.61 -18.97
N ARG A 49 -20.15 -35.57 -17.63
CA ARG A 49 -21.12 -36.38 -16.86
C ARG A 49 -22.55 -35.86 -16.99
N LEU A 50 -22.74 -34.55 -17.09
CA LEU A 50 -24.06 -33.96 -17.28
C LEU A 50 -24.44 -34.06 -18.76
N GLY A 51 -25.34 -35.00 -19.09
CA GLY A 51 -25.87 -35.16 -20.45
C GLY A 51 -26.88 -34.09 -20.87
N GLN A 52 -27.43 -33.34 -19.90
CA GLN A 52 -28.54 -32.40 -20.13
C GLN A 52 -28.03 -31.07 -20.69
N LYS A 53 -28.55 -30.65 -21.86
CA LYS A 53 -28.28 -29.35 -22.48
C LYS A 53 -28.40 -28.14 -21.53
N PRO A 54 -29.47 -28.00 -20.71
CA PRO A 54 -29.59 -26.84 -19.80
C PRO A 54 -28.47 -26.79 -18.77
N ALA A 55 -28.02 -27.94 -18.25
CA ALA A 55 -26.95 -27.99 -17.27
C ALA A 55 -25.59 -27.55 -17.86
N LYS A 56 -25.31 -27.92 -19.12
CA LYS A 56 -24.13 -27.45 -19.84
C LYS A 56 -24.15 -25.95 -20.10
N ILE A 57 -25.31 -25.41 -20.50
CA ILE A 57 -25.51 -23.96 -20.68
C ILE A 57 -25.24 -23.24 -19.36
N LEU A 58 -25.78 -23.74 -18.24
CA LEU A 58 -25.56 -23.15 -16.92
C LEU A 58 -24.06 -23.13 -16.55
N ILE A 59 -23.32 -24.22 -16.79
CA ILE A 59 -21.87 -24.25 -16.56
C ILE A 59 -21.16 -23.16 -17.36
N VAL A 60 -21.48 -23.03 -18.65
CA VAL A 60 -20.86 -22.00 -19.52
C VAL A 60 -21.19 -20.60 -19.02
N ILE A 61 -22.44 -20.34 -18.62
CA ILE A 61 -22.85 -19.05 -18.04
C ILE A 61 -22.04 -18.75 -16.77
N LEU A 62 -21.91 -19.73 -15.86
CA LEU A 62 -21.13 -19.55 -14.64
C LEU A 62 -19.65 -19.30 -14.92
N LEU A 63 -19.06 -19.95 -15.92
CA LEU A 63 -17.67 -19.72 -16.33
C LEU A 63 -17.47 -18.32 -16.91
N ILE A 64 -18.36 -17.87 -17.79
CA ILE A 64 -18.32 -16.52 -18.36
C ILE A 64 -18.51 -15.47 -17.26
N GLY A 65 -19.48 -15.68 -16.37
CA GLY A 65 -19.72 -14.81 -15.22
C GLY A 65 -18.52 -14.74 -14.28
N GLY A 66 -17.92 -15.90 -13.95
CA GLY A 66 -16.71 -15.99 -13.13
C GLY A 66 -15.49 -15.32 -13.78
N LEU A 67 -15.32 -15.46 -15.10
CA LEU A 67 -14.27 -14.76 -15.85
C LEU A 67 -14.49 -13.25 -15.81
N GLY A 68 -15.72 -12.79 -16.06
CA GLY A 68 -16.08 -11.37 -15.99
C GLY A 68 -15.83 -10.77 -14.60
N GLN A 69 -16.24 -11.47 -13.54
CA GLN A 69 -15.95 -11.08 -12.15
C GLN A 69 -14.44 -11.03 -11.88
N SER A 70 -13.69 -12.03 -12.34
CA SER A 70 -12.24 -12.10 -12.13
C SER A 70 -11.51 -10.96 -12.86
N LEU A 71 -11.92 -10.63 -14.08
CA LEU A 71 -11.39 -9.49 -14.83
C LEU A 71 -11.72 -8.16 -14.14
N TRP A 72 -12.94 -8.01 -13.62
CA TRP A 72 -13.31 -6.81 -12.87
C TRP A 72 -12.49 -6.68 -11.58
N LEU A 73 -12.38 -7.75 -10.78
CA LEU A 73 -11.57 -7.75 -9.56
C LEU A 73 -10.09 -7.46 -9.87
N SER A 74 -9.56 -8.03 -10.94
CA SER A 74 -8.20 -7.77 -11.42
C SER A 74 -8.02 -6.29 -11.79
N TYR A 75 -8.95 -5.71 -12.55
CA TYR A 75 -8.89 -4.29 -12.90
C TYR A 75 -8.89 -3.40 -11.65
N ARG A 76 -9.79 -3.70 -10.69
CA ARG A 76 -9.85 -2.96 -9.44
C ARG A 76 -8.54 -3.05 -8.65
N ALA A 77 -8.02 -4.26 -8.45
CA ALA A 77 -6.83 -4.49 -7.65
C ALA A 77 -5.56 -3.87 -8.28
N ASN A 78 -5.47 -3.79 -9.60
CA ASN A 78 -4.26 -3.29 -10.28
C ASN A 78 -4.30 -1.80 -10.63
N PHE A 79 -5.49 -1.22 -10.85
CA PHE A 79 -5.59 0.16 -11.40
C PHE A 79 -6.39 1.12 -10.53
N ARG A 80 -7.40 0.63 -9.80
CA ARG A 80 -8.27 1.50 -8.99
C ARG A 80 -7.78 1.60 -7.55
N ASP A 81 -7.56 0.43 -6.96
CA ASP A 81 -7.27 0.20 -5.54
C ASP A 81 -5.80 -0.29 -5.39
N ASP A 82 -4.92 0.17 -6.27
CA ASP A 82 -3.55 -0.30 -6.51
C ASP A 82 -2.60 -0.17 -5.30
N ALA A 83 -2.78 0.87 -4.50
CA ALA A 83 -2.04 1.10 -3.25
C ALA A 83 -2.97 1.20 -2.03
N SER A 84 -4.24 0.83 -2.18
CA SER A 84 -5.23 1.02 -1.11
C SER A 84 -5.17 -0.09 -0.06
N PRO A 85 -5.31 0.22 1.25
CA PRO A 85 -5.40 -0.79 2.31
C PRO A 85 -6.55 -1.78 2.16
N VAL A 86 -7.60 -1.43 1.39
CA VAL A 86 -8.72 -2.34 1.12
C VAL A 86 -8.37 -3.45 0.12
N ASN A 87 -7.24 -3.33 -0.59
CA ASN A 87 -6.76 -4.33 -1.51
C ASN A 87 -5.84 -5.32 -0.77
N PRO A 88 -6.26 -6.59 -0.61
CA PRO A 88 -5.49 -7.58 0.17
C PRO A 88 -4.16 -7.96 -0.47
N TYR A 89 -3.90 -7.55 -1.71
CA TYR A 89 -2.64 -7.80 -2.42
C TYR A 89 -1.62 -6.66 -2.24
N VAL A 90 -1.99 -5.57 -1.56
CA VAL A 90 -1.06 -4.48 -1.25
C VAL A 90 -0.15 -4.89 -0.10
N TYR A 91 1.16 -4.81 -0.32
CA TYR A 91 2.17 -5.13 0.69
C TYR A 91 2.84 -3.87 1.26
N ALA A 92 3.55 -3.13 0.42
CA ALA A 92 4.31 -1.94 0.80
C ALA A 92 4.22 -0.85 -0.29
N HIS A 93 3.08 -0.76 -0.99
CA HIS A 93 2.89 0.24 -2.04
C HIS A 93 2.78 1.63 -1.43
N THR A 94 3.45 2.61 -2.05
CA THR A 94 3.30 4.02 -1.71
C THR A 94 1.92 4.51 -2.10
N GLY A 95 1.20 5.10 -1.14
CA GLY A 95 -0.11 5.71 -1.38
C GLY A 95 -0.03 6.95 -2.27
N LYS A 96 -1.17 7.35 -2.83
CA LYS A 96 -1.30 8.52 -3.72
C LYS A 96 -1.04 9.85 -2.99
N ASP A 97 -1.10 9.84 -1.67
CA ASP A 97 -0.86 11.01 -0.82
C ASP A 97 0.60 11.46 -0.84
N VAL A 98 1.56 10.55 -1.02
CA VAL A 98 2.98 10.91 -1.05
C VAL A 98 3.36 11.73 -2.29
N PRO A 99 2.99 11.33 -3.53
CA PRO A 99 3.13 12.20 -4.69
C PRO A 99 2.40 13.54 -4.56
N ALA A 100 1.18 13.54 -3.99
CA ALA A 100 0.41 14.76 -3.78
C ALA A 100 1.10 15.72 -2.80
N LEU A 101 1.62 15.19 -1.69
CA LEU A 101 2.43 15.93 -0.73
C LEU A 101 3.68 16.50 -1.40
N ALA A 102 4.42 15.70 -2.18
CA ALA A 102 5.59 16.19 -2.90
C ALA A 102 5.26 17.35 -3.85
N GLN A 103 4.11 17.29 -4.54
CA GLN A 103 3.65 18.38 -5.40
C GLN A 103 3.29 19.64 -4.60
N GLN A 104 2.67 19.49 -3.41
CA GLN A 104 2.39 20.62 -2.53
C GLN A 104 3.68 21.28 -2.02
N ILE A 105 4.70 20.49 -1.65
CA ILE A 105 6.00 21.00 -1.20
C ILE A 105 6.70 21.76 -2.34
N GLU A 106 6.65 21.24 -3.57
CA GLU A 106 7.19 21.94 -4.74
C GLU A 106 6.46 23.29 -4.97
N ALA A 107 5.13 23.32 -4.83
CA ALA A 107 4.35 24.55 -4.94
C ALA A 107 4.71 25.58 -3.84
N LEU A 108 4.89 25.13 -2.60
CA LEU A 108 5.36 25.98 -1.49
C LEU A 108 6.75 26.54 -1.78
N SER A 109 7.65 25.72 -2.33
CA SER A 109 8.98 26.17 -2.73
C SER A 109 8.94 27.26 -3.80
N GLY A 110 7.95 27.25 -4.69
CA GLY A 110 7.79 28.26 -5.74
C GLY A 110 7.41 29.65 -5.23
N VAL A 111 6.85 29.75 -4.02
CA VAL A 111 6.45 31.02 -3.40
C VAL A 111 7.34 31.42 -2.22
N HIS A 112 8.15 30.51 -1.69
CA HIS A 112 9.06 30.78 -0.59
C HIS A 112 10.29 31.60 -1.07
N PRO A 113 10.76 32.63 -0.35
CA PRO A 113 11.89 33.45 -0.76
C PRO A 113 13.19 32.67 -1.05
N GLU A 114 13.41 31.58 -0.30
CA GLU A 114 14.58 30.71 -0.48
C GLU A 114 14.38 29.59 -1.52
N GLY A 115 13.24 29.55 -2.21
CA GLY A 115 12.97 28.54 -3.23
C GLY A 115 13.07 27.11 -2.69
N LYS A 116 13.69 26.23 -3.49
CA LYS A 116 14.05 24.85 -3.06
C LYS A 116 15.03 24.80 -1.90
N SER A 117 15.73 25.90 -1.59
CA SER A 117 16.59 25.96 -0.42
C SER A 117 15.79 26.16 0.87
N MET A 118 14.47 26.36 0.85
CA MET A 118 13.63 26.36 2.07
C MET A 118 13.99 25.16 2.96
N PHE A 119 14.21 25.41 4.25
CA PHE A 119 14.53 24.33 5.18
C PHE A 119 13.28 23.49 5.45
N ILE A 120 13.41 22.18 5.31
CA ILE A 120 12.34 21.20 5.56
C ILE A 120 12.74 20.30 6.71
N GLU A 121 11.93 20.28 7.75
CA GLU A 121 12.10 19.38 8.88
C GLU A 121 11.26 18.11 8.69
N VAL A 122 11.87 16.93 8.71
CA VAL A 122 11.14 15.65 8.62
C VAL A 122 11.32 14.84 9.89
N VAL A 123 10.24 14.64 10.66
CA VAL A 123 10.26 13.96 11.96
C VAL A 123 9.40 12.70 11.92
N PHE A 124 10.03 11.54 11.72
CA PHE A 124 9.38 10.24 11.65
C PHE A 124 10.12 9.23 12.53
N PRO A 125 9.49 8.74 13.62
CA PRO A 125 10.04 7.64 14.42
C PRO A 125 10.33 6.41 13.56
N GLY A 126 11.34 5.62 13.92
CA GLY A 126 11.69 4.39 13.19
C GLY A 126 12.39 4.59 11.83
N ASN A 127 12.52 5.83 11.35
CA ASN A 127 12.92 6.18 9.98
C ASN A 127 11.87 5.78 8.93
N ASP A 128 10.58 5.77 9.30
CA ASP A 128 9.47 5.42 8.41
C ASP A 128 9.06 6.58 7.47
N TYR A 129 10.05 7.27 6.90
CA TYR A 129 9.86 8.41 5.98
C TYR A 129 10.09 8.06 4.50
N TRP A 130 10.47 6.82 4.17
CA TRP A 130 10.56 6.41 2.77
C TRP A 130 9.15 6.40 2.13
N PRO A 131 8.95 6.96 0.92
CA PRO A 131 9.94 7.34 -0.08
C PRO A 131 10.21 8.85 -0.18
N LEU A 132 9.94 9.64 0.86
CA LEU A 132 10.17 11.09 0.84
C LEU A 132 11.58 11.51 0.38
N PRO A 133 12.68 10.82 0.75
CA PRO A 133 14.01 11.20 0.26
C PRO A 133 14.13 11.21 -1.27
N TRP A 134 13.37 10.36 -1.98
CA TRP A 134 13.37 10.35 -3.45
C TRP A 134 12.70 11.59 -4.04
N TYR A 135 11.59 12.02 -3.44
CA TYR A 135 10.82 13.19 -3.88
C TYR A 135 11.49 14.50 -3.47
N LEU A 136 12.15 14.52 -2.31
CA LEU A 136 12.83 15.70 -1.77
C LEU A 136 14.30 15.83 -2.22
N ARG A 137 14.76 15.00 -3.16
CA ARG A 137 16.17 14.98 -3.60
C ARG A 137 16.69 16.30 -4.18
N ASP A 138 15.80 17.15 -4.69
CA ASP A 138 16.15 18.46 -5.27
C ASP A 138 16.19 19.57 -4.21
N PHE A 139 15.85 19.27 -2.95
CA PHE A 139 15.87 20.20 -1.83
C PHE A 139 17.18 20.05 -1.06
N PRO A 140 18.12 21.01 -1.12
CA PRO A 140 19.42 20.88 -0.50
C PRO A 140 19.40 20.99 1.04
N ARG A 141 18.32 21.51 1.63
CA ARG A 141 18.18 21.71 3.08
C ARG A 141 17.00 20.90 3.64
N VAL A 142 17.15 19.58 3.68
CA VAL A 142 16.23 18.68 4.37
C VAL A 142 16.96 17.99 5.49
N GLY A 143 16.41 18.04 6.70
CA GLY A 143 16.91 17.20 7.77
C GLY A 143 15.93 16.09 8.13
N TRP A 144 16.47 15.05 8.75
CA TRP A 144 15.77 13.80 9.03
C TRP A 144 15.95 13.43 10.50
N TRP A 145 14.87 13.47 11.25
CA TRP A 145 14.86 13.23 12.69
C TRP A 145 13.96 12.07 13.06
N ARG A 146 14.35 11.36 14.12
CA ARG A 146 13.60 10.25 14.72
C ARG A 146 12.67 10.70 15.85
N SER A 147 12.89 11.89 16.36
CA SER A 147 12.19 12.49 17.49
C SER A 147 12.24 14.00 17.35
N VAL A 148 11.30 14.68 17.99
CA VAL A 148 11.32 16.14 18.10
C VAL A 148 12.59 16.55 18.86
N ASP A 149 13.42 17.38 18.24
CA ASP A 149 14.65 17.91 18.84
C ASP A 149 14.47 19.40 19.12
N MET A 150 14.45 19.76 20.40
CA MET A 150 14.24 21.14 20.85
C MET A 150 15.42 22.07 20.54
N THR A 151 16.56 21.53 20.09
CA THR A 151 17.73 22.32 19.71
C THR A 151 17.70 22.77 18.25
N VAL A 152 16.80 22.19 17.45
CA VAL A 152 16.61 22.56 16.05
C VAL A 152 15.65 23.75 15.99
N PRO A 153 16.02 24.86 15.31
CA PRO A 153 15.10 25.95 15.11
C PRO A 153 13.91 25.47 14.26
N PRO A 154 12.67 25.86 14.59
CA PRO A 154 11.49 25.45 13.83
C PRO A 154 11.66 25.75 12.34
N ALA A 155 11.47 24.74 11.49
CA ALA A 155 11.59 24.93 10.06
C ALA A 155 10.35 25.63 9.47
N PRO A 156 10.48 26.36 8.35
CA PRO A 156 9.34 26.90 7.61
C PRO A 156 8.32 25.82 7.18
N LEU A 157 8.78 24.59 6.97
CA LEU A 157 7.95 23.43 6.67
C LEU A 157 8.36 22.24 7.53
N ILE A 158 7.41 21.66 8.26
CA ILE A 158 7.60 20.50 9.13
C ILE A 158 6.70 19.35 8.63
N LEU A 159 7.30 18.23 8.27
CA LEU A 159 6.62 16.96 7.99
C LEU A 159 6.77 16.05 9.19
N LEU A 160 5.65 15.62 9.78
CA LEU A 160 5.66 14.88 11.03
C LEU A 160 4.78 13.64 10.99
N ALA A 161 5.22 12.57 11.66
CA ALA A 161 4.39 11.42 11.91
C ALA A 161 3.31 11.77 12.96
N PRO A 162 2.05 11.28 12.82
CA PRO A 162 0.98 11.57 13.78
C PRO A 162 1.34 11.24 15.24
N ALA A 163 2.18 10.21 15.45
CA ALA A 163 2.62 9.79 16.77
C ALA A 163 3.45 10.84 17.55
N VAL A 164 4.06 11.81 16.86
CA VAL A 164 4.89 12.86 17.48
C VAL A 164 4.23 14.24 17.45
N GLU A 165 3.03 14.36 16.90
CA GLU A 165 2.32 15.64 16.74
C GLU A 165 2.15 16.37 18.08
N TYR A 166 1.69 15.68 19.12
CA TYR A 166 1.50 16.28 20.45
C TYR A 166 2.81 16.88 21.00
N HIS A 167 3.92 16.14 20.90
CA HIS A 167 5.22 16.62 21.36
C HIS A 167 5.73 17.80 20.52
N MET A 168 5.48 17.78 19.20
CA MET A 168 5.83 18.88 18.30
C MET A 168 5.04 20.14 18.66
N LEU A 169 3.71 20.04 18.76
CA LEU A 169 2.86 21.18 19.12
C LEU A 169 3.19 21.75 20.50
N HIS A 170 3.48 20.89 21.49
CA HIS A 170 3.93 21.35 22.81
C HIS A 170 5.25 22.13 22.70
N THR A 171 6.20 21.63 21.90
CA THR A 171 7.51 22.28 21.71
C THR A 171 7.38 23.63 21.01
N LEU A 172 6.49 23.74 20.01
CA LEU A 172 6.29 24.97 19.24
C LEU A 172 5.47 26.04 20.00
N TYR A 173 4.47 25.62 20.78
CA TYR A 173 3.47 26.55 21.34
C TYR A 173 3.52 26.73 22.85
N ALA A 174 3.99 25.73 23.61
CA ALA A 174 3.98 25.80 25.07
C ALA A 174 5.32 26.26 25.65
N ILE A 175 6.43 25.91 25.01
CA ILE A 175 7.79 26.19 25.50
C ILE A 175 8.24 27.64 25.23
N PRO A 176 8.06 28.21 24.01
CA PRO A 176 8.59 29.52 23.72
C PRO A 176 7.89 30.61 24.55
N PRO A 177 8.64 31.60 25.07
CA PRO A 177 8.05 32.69 25.83
C PRO A 177 7.06 33.49 24.98
N PRO A 178 6.09 34.18 25.62
CA PRO A 178 5.12 35.01 24.90
C PRO A 178 5.82 35.99 23.94
N GLY A 179 5.42 35.99 22.67
CA GLY A 179 6.02 36.82 21.61
C GLY A 179 7.09 36.13 20.75
N GLN A 180 7.50 34.90 21.08
CA GLN A 180 8.44 34.08 20.28
C GLN A 180 7.80 32.79 19.73
N ARG A 181 6.46 32.74 19.71
CA ARG A 181 5.72 31.59 19.19
C ARG A 181 5.48 31.77 17.70
N GLU A 182 6.03 30.87 16.90
CA GLU A 182 5.71 30.80 15.48
C GLU A 182 4.37 30.11 15.29
N LEU A 183 3.49 30.72 14.48
CA LEU A 183 2.16 30.19 14.19
C LEU A 183 2.22 29.30 12.95
N TYR A 184 2.01 28.00 13.13
CA TYR A 184 1.90 27.04 12.05
C TYR A 184 0.45 26.79 11.68
N VAL A 185 0.21 26.64 10.38
CA VAL A 185 -1.07 26.23 9.82
C VAL A 185 -0.97 24.77 9.41
N HIS A 186 -1.91 23.95 9.85
CA HIS A 186 -2.05 22.57 9.36
C HIS A 186 -2.62 22.61 7.93
N LEU A 187 -1.92 21.98 6.99
CA LEU A 187 -2.29 21.88 5.58
C LEU A 187 -2.78 20.47 5.24
#